data_AF-A0A496VHC1-F1
#
_entry.id   AF-A0A496VHC1-F1
#
_cell.length_a   1.000
_cell.length_b   1.000
_cell.length_c   1.000
_cell.angle_alpha   90.00
_cell.angle_beta   90.00
_cell.angle_gamma   90.00
#
_symmetry.space_group_name_H-M   'P 1'
#
loop_
_entity.id
_entity.type
_entity.pdbx_description
1 polymer ?
#
loop_
_entity_poly.entity_id
_entity_poly.type
_entity_poly.pdbx_seq_one_letter_code
_entity_poly.pdbx_strand_id
1 'polypeptide(L)'
;MLKNYIPLCMLIICSALQAEVVLDGSLGPRGALPGPDYLIGADLGQQRGANLFHSFDTFNINTFESATFSGPDNIHNVISRVTGGNPSNIDGLFRSTISGANAYLLNPAGILFGQNAQLDVQGSFHASTADALHFQDGSKFSASHPEQSGLTVAPPAAFGFLTESPARIAIDGSDLFVPAGQTLSFIGGQIDINNASIAAPAGQLNLVSIAQSGNVIPRYEDLPAIKALGNITLHDSIVTSSGGGGIYIRGGRFELHNSTVVVHTQGAQDGTGIDIQANELLANQGGQIASHTFGSGKGGGIRMRVIGTTEFTELNSDGNASGVFADSKGSGDAGDVILEVGELKVTEGAWMGSESYNSGDGGHFIIRAKDLTFLNGGQIGTATYGSGQGGYIDVKVAKGIILSGEYKGMYNSAILSYSFSEDDNAGNAGNIVLEANALSLKKGAQISAASFGAGQGGHITLKVNGLVSLSGESSLRQGSLIGASAEGQIENAGNGGTIVLEAKQLLSTDGGQITASTFGPGDAGKVFIKVADSISISGTDSRKDNDGG
;
A
#
# COMPACT_ATOMS: atom_id res chain seq x y z
N MET A 1 30.52 -64.16 44.89
CA MET A 1 29.98 -63.45 43.71
C MET A 1 30.43 -61.99 43.81
N LEU A 2 31.50 -61.61 43.09
CA LEU A 2 31.96 -60.22 42.98
C LEU A 2 31.02 -59.48 42.01
N LYS A 3 30.49 -58.33 42.42
CA LYS A 3 29.85 -57.36 41.51
C LYS A 3 30.77 -56.16 41.36
N ASN A 4 31.36 -56.03 40.17
CA ASN A 4 32.12 -54.87 39.74
C ASN A 4 31.16 -53.69 39.50
N TYR A 5 31.48 -52.53 40.07
CA TYR A 5 30.88 -51.25 39.68
C TYR A 5 31.79 -50.60 38.64
N ILE A 6 31.27 -50.40 37.44
CA ILE A 6 31.89 -49.55 36.41
C ILE A 6 31.23 -48.17 36.54
N PRO A 7 31.98 -47.08 36.79
CA PRO A 7 31.40 -45.75 36.76
C PRO A 7 31.13 -45.36 35.31
N LEU A 8 29.87 -45.03 35.02
CA LEU A 8 29.43 -44.45 33.76
C LEU A 8 29.93 -43.00 33.70
N CYS A 9 31.05 -42.77 33.01
CA CYS A 9 31.50 -41.41 32.67
C CYS A 9 30.50 -40.79 31.69
N MET A 10 29.72 -39.84 32.19
CA MET A 10 28.85 -38.99 31.38
C MET A 10 29.74 -38.03 30.57
N LEU A 11 29.95 -38.36 29.30
CA LEU A 11 30.67 -37.50 28.36
C LEU A 11 29.76 -36.32 28.02
N ILE A 12 29.95 -35.18 28.68
CA ILE A 12 29.35 -33.91 28.26
C ILE A 12 30.05 -33.52 26.96
N ILE A 13 29.42 -33.86 25.83
CA ILE A 13 29.82 -33.32 24.53
C ILE A 13 29.38 -31.86 24.56
N CYS A 14 30.30 -30.98 24.95
CA CYS A 14 30.17 -29.55 24.75
C CYS A 14 30.27 -29.33 23.23
N SER A 15 29.12 -29.32 22.54
CA SER A 15 29.07 -28.76 21.20
C SER A 15 29.57 -27.33 21.29
N ALA A 16 30.66 -27.01 20.60
CA ALA A 16 31.12 -25.63 20.49
C ALA A 16 29.94 -24.80 19.99
N LEU A 17 29.39 -23.94 20.85
CA LEU A 17 28.48 -22.89 20.42
C LEU A 17 29.23 -22.09 19.37
N GLN A 18 28.72 -22.09 18.13
CA GLN A 18 29.22 -21.14 17.13
C GLN A 18 28.97 -19.75 17.69
N ALA A 19 29.99 -18.90 17.67
CA ALA A 19 29.83 -17.54 18.14
C ALA A 19 28.91 -16.79 17.16
N GLU A 20 27.82 -16.22 17.68
CA GLU A 20 26.78 -15.59 16.87
C GLU A 20 27.10 -14.15 16.49
N VAL A 21 27.94 -13.46 17.29
CA VAL A 21 28.46 -12.14 16.96
C VAL A 21 29.99 -12.16 16.99
N VAL A 22 30.60 -11.96 15.83
CA VAL A 22 32.05 -12.02 15.63
C VAL A 22 32.53 -10.76 14.93
N LEU A 23 33.47 -10.04 15.54
CA LEU A 23 34.12 -8.88 14.94
C LEU A 23 35.16 -9.31 13.89
N ASP A 24 35.19 -8.64 12.74
CA ASP A 24 36.11 -9.00 11.64
C ASP A 24 37.54 -8.47 11.81
N GLY A 25 37.75 -7.53 12.73
CA GLY A 25 39.04 -6.90 13.02
C GLY A 25 39.42 -5.71 12.12
N SER A 26 38.53 -5.28 11.22
CA SER A 26 38.81 -4.17 10.29
C SER A 26 38.65 -2.78 10.92
N LEU A 27 37.84 -2.66 11.98
CA LEU A 27 37.60 -1.40 12.70
C LEU A 27 37.98 -1.44 14.18
N GLY A 28 38.15 -2.63 14.75
CA GLY A 28 38.39 -2.86 16.18
C GLY A 28 39.07 -4.20 16.41
N PRO A 29 38.98 -4.78 17.62
CA PRO A 29 39.53 -6.10 17.87
C PRO A 29 38.84 -7.17 17.01
N ARG A 30 39.56 -8.23 16.68
CA ARG A 30 39.00 -9.42 16.02
C ARG A 30 38.60 -10.46 17.06
N GLY A 31 37.43 -11.06 16.92
CA GLY A 31 37.02 -12.17 17.77
C GLY A 31 35.53 -12.22 18.07
N ALA A 32 35.11 -13.32 18.68
CA ALA A 32 33.75 -13.52 19.16
C ALA A 32 33.44 -12.63 20.37
N LEU A 33 32.25 -12.07 20.40
CA LEU A 33 31.72 -11.40 21.59
C LEU A 33 31.06 -12.44 22.53
N PRO A 34 31.15 -12.26 23.86
CA PRO A 34 30.46 -13.13 24.80
C PRO A 34 28.93 -12.87 24.73
N GLY A 35 28.16 -13.94 24.54
CA GLY A 35 26.70 -13.92 24.66
C GLY A 35 26.22 -14.32 26.07
N PRO A 36 24.90 -14.37 26.31
CA PRO A 36 23.81 -14.11 25.35
C PRO A 36 23.54 -12.62 25.12
N ASP A 37 24.09 -11.73 25.96
CA ASP A 37 23.99 -10.28 25.81
C ASP A 37 25.27 -9.71 25.20
N TYR A 38 25.30 -9.61 23.88
CA TYR A 38 26.43 -9.07 23.13
C TYR A 38 26.50 -7.55 23.32
N LEU A 39 27.42 -7.10 24.18
CA LEU A 39 27.68 -5.68 24.42
C LEU A 39 28.58 -5.10 23.33
N ILE A 40 28.07 -4.14 22.57
CA ILE A 40 28.74 -3.52 21.44
C ILE A 40 28.99 -2.03 21.75
N GLY A 41 30.04 -1.76 22.50
CA GLY A 41 30.45 -0.40 22.87
C GLY A 41 31.27 0.29 21.79
N ALA A 42 31.38 1.63 21.87
CA ALA A 42 32.16 2.44 20.94
C ALA A 42 33.65 2.04 20.85
N ASP A 43 34.19 1.36 21.88
CA ASP A 43 35.53 0.80 21.93
C ASP A 43 35.75 -0.40 20.97
N LEU A 44 34.66 -1.01 20.48
CA LEU A 44 34.68 -2.10 19.50
C LEU A 44 34.53 -1.61 18.05
N GLY A 45 34.50 -0.29 17.84
CA GLY A 45 34.34 0.34 16.54
C GLY A 45 35.24 1.56 16.36
N GLN A 46 34.90 2.40 15.38
CA GLN A 46 35.57 3.69 15.19
C GLN A 46 34.56 4.82 15.03
N GLN A 47 34.77 5.90 15.79
CA GLN A 47 33.99 7.12 15.68
C GLN A 47 34.63 8.13 14.71
N ARG A 48 33.82 8.75 13.85
CA ARG A 48 34.17 9.97 13.10
C ARG A 48 33.02 10.97 13.23
N GLY A 49 33.22 12.01 14.04
CA GLY A 49 32.17 12.99 14.32
C GLY A 49 30.96 12.31 14.96
N ALA A 50 29.80 12.45 14.32
CA ALA A 50 28.54 11.86 14.78
C ALA A 50 28.30 10.42 14.28
N ASN A 51 29.23 9.83 13.51
CA ASN A 51 29.11 8.46 13.01
C ASN A 51 29.98 7.51 13.83
N LEU A 52 29.40 6.41 14.32
CA LEU A 52 30.07 5.30 14.97
C LEU A 52 30.00 4.06 14.07
N PHE A 53 31.15 3.57 13.61
CA PHE A 53 31.24 2.47 12.65
C PHE A 53 31.63 1.16 13.34
N HIS A 54 30.90 0.09 13.05
CA HIS A 54 31.18 -1.28 13.50
C HIS A 54 31.29 -2.24 12.32
N SER A 55 32.08 -3.30 12.50
CA SER A 55 32.32 -4.30 11.47
C SER A 55 32.36 -5.70 12.04
N PHE A 56 31.54 -6.56 11.48
CA PHE A 56 31.34 -7.94 11.93
C PHE A 56 31.69 -8.90 10.80
N ASP A 57 32.32 -10.02 11.14
CA ASP A 57 32.44 -11.16 10.25
C ASP A 57 31.08 -11.90 10.21
N THR A 58 30.52 -12.19 11.39
CA THR A 58 29.22 -12.82 11.58
C THR A 58 28.39 -11.98 12.55
N PHE A 59 27.09 -11.81 12.25
CA PHE A 59 26.16 -11.06 13.11
C PHE A 59 24.79 -11.73 13.08
N ASN A 60 24.55 -12.56 14.09
CA ASN A 60 23.31 -13.23 14.40
C ASN A 60 22.90 -12.90 15.84
N ILE A 61 21.61 -12.99 16.11
CA ILE A 61 21.04 -12.85 17.45
C ILE A 61 20.00 -13.97 17.57
N ASN A 62 20.26 -15.01 18.35
CA ASN A 62 19.30 -16.09 18.54
C ASN A 62 18.17 -15.69 19.49
N THR A 63 17.18 -16.57 19.61
CA THR A 63 16.11 -16.43 20.61
C THR A 63 16.70 -16.25 22.01
N PHE A 64 16.18 -15.25 22.74
CA PHE A 64 16.63 -14.85 24.08
C PHE A 64 18.03 -14.22 24.15
N GLU A 65 18.67 -13.95 23.02
CA GLU A 65 19.90 -13.15 22.96
C GLU A 65 19.61 -11.67 22.67
N SER A 66 20.58 -10.82 22.96
CA SER A 66 20.53 -9.40 22.63
C SER A 66 21.84 -8.88 22.06
N ALA A 67 21.79 -7.97 21.10
CA ALA A 67 22.93 -7.15 20.68
C ALA A 67 22.68 -5.70 21.08
N THR A 68 23.45 -5.20 22.05
CA THR A 68 23.25 -3.88 22.64
C THR A 68 24.37 -2.91 22.25
N PHE A 69 24.06 -1.99 21.34
CA PHE A 69 24.94 -0.91 20.93
C PHE A 69 24.93 0.24 21.95
N SER A 70 26.12 0.69 22.36
CA SER A 70 26.30 1.80 23.31
C SER A 70 27.47 2.71 22.91
N GLY A 71 27.41 3.97 23.32
CA GLY A 71 28.37 4.98 22.91
C GLY A 71 28.02 6.36 23.47
N PRO A 72 28.86 7.39 23.17
CA PRO A 72 28.64 8.74 23.66
C PRO A 72 27.43 9.43 23.02
N ASP A 73 26.83 10.38 23.73
CA ASP A 73 25.60 11.09 23.31
C ASP A 73 25.76 11.94 22.04
N ASN A 74 26.99 12.18 21.57
CA ASN A 74 27.25 12.91 20.33
C ASN A 74 27.18 12.04 19.07
N ILE A 75 26.88 10.75 19.20
CA ILE A 75 26.64 9.85 18.07
C ILE A 75 25.21 10.00 17.57
N HIS A 76 25.07 10.28 16.27
CA HIS A 76 23.77 10.33 15.59
C HIS A 76 23.54 9.11 14.68
N ASN A 77 24.59 8.38 14.28
CA ASN A 77 24.46 7.18 13.46
C ASN A 77 25.39 6.07 13.98
N VAL A 78 24.81 4.91 14.30
CA VAL A 78 25.50 3.64 14.51
C VAL A 78 25.43 2.86 13.20
N ILE A 79 26.58 2.63 12.58
CA ILE A 79 26.69 2.09 11.22
C ILE A 79 27.42 0.76 11.27
N SER A 80 26.70 -0.32 11.04
CA SER A 80 27.19 -1.69 11.16
C SER A 80 27.21 -2.38 9.80
N ARG A 81 28.29 -3.11 9.50
CA ARG A 81 28.39 -3.99 8.33
C ARG A 81 28.74 -5.41 8.71
N VAL A 82 28.32 -6.37 7.90
CA VAL A 82 28.70 -7.78 7.97
C VAL A 82 29.53 -8.16 6.74
N THR A 83 30.69 -8.77 6.95
CA THR A 83 31.73 -8.98 5.91
C THR A 83 32.06 -10.46 5.66
N GLY A 84 31.60 -11.38 6.51
CA GLY A 84 31.94 -12.82 6.45
C GLY A 84 31.17 -13.62 5.38
N GLY A 85 30.27 -12.99 4.62
CA GLY A 85 29.58 -13.62 3.49
C GLY A 85 28.40 -14.52 3.84
N ASN A 86 28.01 -14.60 5.11
CA ASN A 86 26.82 -15.34 5.56
C ASN A 86 25.65 -14.38 5.87
N PRO A 87 24.39 -14.79 5.60
CA PRO A 87 23.23 -14.01 5.99
C PRO A 87 23.15 -13.80 7.51
N SER A 88 22.58 -12.68 7.94
CA SER A 88 22.28 -12.42 9.35
C SER A 88 20.95 -13.04 9.75
N ASN A 89 20.94 -13.87 10.78
CA ASN A 89 19.73 -14.37 11.43
C ASN A 89 19.48 -13.60 12.74
N ILE A 90 18.45 -12.77 12.76
CA ILE A 90 18.05 -11.92 13.87
C ILE A 90 16.73 -12.45 14.42
N ASP A 91 16.79 -13.33 15.41
CA ASP A 91 15.65 -13.89 16.13
C ASP A 91 15.70 -13.49 17.62
N GLY A 92 16.24 -12.32 17.93
CA GLY A 92 16.31 -11.78 19.28
C GLY A 92 16.31 -10.25 19.28
N LEU A 93 16.85 -9.64 20.34
CA LEU A 93 16.75 -8.20 20.53
C LEU A 93 17.92 -7.43 19.89
N PHE A 94 17.63 -6.59 18.89
CA PHE A 94 18.55 -5.55 18.42
C PHE A 94 18.29 -4.26 19.21
N ARG A 95 19.27 -3.81 20.00
CA ARG A 95 19.14 -2.64 20.88
C ARG A 95 20.21 -1.59 20.60
N SER A 96 19.83 -0.31 20.63
CA SER A 96 20.75 0.82 20.79
C SER A 96 20.31 1.70 21.95
N THR A 97 21.21 1.96 22.89
CA THR A 97 20.95 2.83 24.05
C THR A 97 21.43 4.27 23.83
N ILE A 98 21.92 4.60 22.64
CA ILE A 98 22.46 5.93 22.33
C ILE A 98 21.29 6.86 21.97
N SER A 99 21.09 7.91 22.76
CA SER A 99 19.95 8.82 22.64
C SER A 99 19.82 9.41 21.23
N GLY A 100 18.67 9.19 20.59
CA GLY A 100 18.34 9.72 19.26
C GLY A 100 19.18 9.18 18.09
N ALA A 101 20.09 8.22 18.31
CA ALA A 101 20.94 7.72 17.24
C ALA A 101 20.19 6.77 16.30
N ASN A 102 20.41 6.96 15.00
CA ASN A 102 19.95 6.03 13.98
C ASN A 102 20.84 4.78 13.94
N ALA A 103 20.27 3.64 13.59
CA ALA A 103 21.00 2.38 13.40
C ALA A 103 20.92 1.91 11.95
N TYR A 104 22.07 1.55 11.38
CA TYR A 104 22.20 1.00 10.03
C TYR A 104 22.83 -0.38 10.13
N LEU A 105 22.21 -1.38 9.51
CA LEU A 105 22.73 -2.75 9.39
C LEU A 105 22.85 -3.13 7.91
N LEU A 106 24.08 -3.32 7.44
CA LEU A 106 24.37 -3.79 6.09
C LEU A 106 24.86 -5.24 6.09
N ASN A 107 24.16 -6.12 5.37
CA ASN A 107 24.65 -7.47 5.09
C ASN A 107 24.31 -7.90 3.64
N PRO A 108 25.26 -7.84 2.70
CA PRO A 108 25.05 -8.24 1.30
C PRO A 108 24.63 -9.70 1.09
N ALA A 109 24.85 -10.56 2.08
CA ALA A 109 24.46 -11.97 2.00
C ALA A 109 22.99 -12.22 2.36
N GLY A 110 22.29 -11.25 2.94
CA GLY A 110 20.88 -11.35 3.32
C GLY A 110 20.63 -11.10 4.80
N ILE A 111 19.37 -10.84 5.15
CA ILE A 111 18.93 -10.60 6.53
C ILE A 111 17.60 -11.31 6.75
N LEU A 112 17.51 -12.11 7.81
CA LEU A 112 16.28 -12.70 8.32
C LEU A 112 15.98 -12.13 9.70
N PHE A 113 14.79 -11.56 9.87
CA PHE A 113 14.18 -11.25 11.16
C PHE A 113 13.19 -12.37 11.51
N GLY A 114 13.53 -13.21 12.47
CA GLY A 114 12.69 -14.31 12.95
C GLY A 114 11.56 -13.85 13.86
N GLN A 115 10.76 -14.80 14.34
CA GLN A 115 9.53 -14.52 15.10
C GLN A 115 9.77 -13.79 16.42
N ASN A 116 10.96 -13.92 17.00
CA ASN A 116 11.32 -13.29 18.27
C ASN A 116 12.14 -12.01 18.08
N ALA A 117 12.35 -11.57 16.83
CA ALA A 117 13.08 -10.36 16.52
C ALA A 117 12.41 -9.13 17.12
N GLN A 118 13.18 -8.27 17.78
CA GLN A 118 12.70 -7.03 18.37
C GLN A 118 13.68 -5.89 18.11
N LEU A 119 13.14 -4.68 17.96
CA LEU A 119 13.94 -3.45 17.89
C LEU A 119 13.72 -2.62 19.16
N ASP A 120 14.82 -2.23 19.81
CA ASP A 120 14.84 -1.24 20.88
C ASP A 120 15.88 -0.17 20.54
N VAL A 121 15.50 0.73 19.63
CA VAL A 121 16.35 1.80 19.10
C VAL A 121 15.78 3.16 19.49
N GLN A 122 16.64 4.16 19.59
CA GLN A 122 16.24 5.52 19.99
C GLN A 122 15.97 6.45 18.79
N GLY A 123 16.48 6.10 17.61
CA GLY A 123 16.30 6.84 16.36
C GLY A 123 15.70 5.96 15.25
N SER A 124 16.05 6.28 14.00
CA SER A 124 15.63 5.50 12.84
C SER A 124 16.39 4.17 12.73
N PHE A 125 15.78 3.16 12.11
CA PHE A 125 16.41 1.87 11.83
C PHE A 125 16.39 1.59 10.32
N HIS A 126 17.56 1.26 9.77
CA HIS A 126 17.71 0.92 8.36
C HIS A 126 18.45 -0.41 8.22
N ALA A 127 17.78 -1.42 7.67
CA ALA A 127 18.38 -2.70 7.31
C ALA A 127 18.51 -2.82 5.79
N SER A 128 19.67 -3.27 5.32
CA SER A 128 19.94 -3.35 3.90
C SER A 128 20.85 -4.52 3.51
N THR A 129 20.61 -5.07 2.32
CA THR A 129 21.53 -6.02 1.67
C THR A 129 22.46 -5.35 0.66
N ALA A 130 22.65 -4.03 0.81
CA ALA A 130 23.59 -3.27 0.00
C ALA A 130 25.05 -3.61 0.31
N ASP A 131 25.86 -3.56 -0.74
CA ASP A 131 27.32 -3.73 -0.72
C ASP A 131 28.05 -2.60 0.00
N ALA A 132 27.47 -1.40 0.02
CA ALA A 132 28.03 -0.24 0.67
C ALA A 132 26.98 0.79 1.10
N LEU A 133 27.34 1.59 2.10
CA LEU A 133 26.66 2.82 2.45
C LEU A 133 27.47 4.00 1.90
N HIS A 134 26.86 4.85 1.08
CA HIS A 134 27.42 6.07 0.55
C HIS A 134 27.06 7.27 1.43
N PHE A 135 27.96 8.24 1.51
CA PHE A 135 27.81 9.45 2.31
C PHE A 135 27.78 10.72 1.44
N GLN A 136 27.30 11.83 2.01
CA GLN A 136 27.11 13.09 1.27
C GLN A 136 28.41 13.70 0.72
N ASP A 137 29.56 13.38 1.31
CA ASP A 137 30.87 13.83 0.83
C ASP A 137 31.48 12.93 -0.27
N GLY A 138 30.73 11.91 -0.72
CA GLY A 138 31.15 10.94 -1.72
C GLY A 138 31.96 9.77 -1.19
N SER A 139 32.26 9.73 0.12
CA SER A 139 32.88 8.55 0.73
C SER A 139 31.91 7.36 0.78
N LYS A 140 32.46 6.15 0.94
CA LYS A 140 31.69 4.89 1.02
C LYS A 140 32.19 4.01 2.17
N PHE A 141 31.29 3.34 2.85
CA PHE A 141 31.56 2.30 3.84
C PHE A 141 31.04 0.97 3.31
N SER A 142 31.94 0.07 2.89
CA SER A 142 31.57 -1.13 2.14
C SER A 142 31.60 -2.40 2.99
N ALA A 143 30.56 -3.22 2.86
CA ALA A 143 30.45 -4.56 3.42
C ALA A 143 31.15 -5.61 2.55
N SER A 144 31.07 -5.51 1.22
CA SER A 144 31.69 -6.47 0.30
C SER A 144 33.17 -6.23 0.01
N HIS A 145 33.64 -4.98 0.16
CA HIS A 145 35.05 -4.61 0.02
C HIS A 145 35.51 -3.76 1.22
N PRO A 146 35.65 -4.36 2.42
CA PRO A 146 35.93 -3.65 3.67
C PRO A 146 37.17 -2.76 3.61
N GLU A 147 38.19 -3.18 2.86
CA GLU A 147 39.47 -2.50 2.64
C GLU A 147 39.35 -1.19 1.85
N GLN A 148 38.26 -1.00 1.11
CA GLN A 148 37.99 0.20 0.31
C GLN A 148 37.12 1.23 1.05
N SER A 149 36.95 1.07 2.36
CA SER A 149 36.02 1.90 3.12
C SER A 149 36.67 3.20 3.60
N GLY A 150 35.99 4.31 3.35
CA GLY A 150 36.30 5.61 3.94
C GLY A 150 35.39 5.88 5.13
N LEU A 151 35.99 6.18 6.28
CA LEU A 151 35.24 6.64 7.46
C LEU A 151 35.14 8.16 7.43
N THR A 152 33.93 8.69 7.59
CA THR A 152 33.65 10.13 7.45
C THR A 152 32.76 10.66 8.56
N VAL A 153 32.75 11.99 8.72
CA VAL A 153 31.77 12.74 9.53
C VAL A 153 30.50 13.07 8.75
N ALA A 154 30.52 12.96 7.42
CA ALA A 154 29.36 13.24 6.58
C ALA A 154 28.21 12.26 6.89
N PRO A 155 26.94 12.68 6.79
CA PRO A 155 25.82 11.80 7.07
C PRO A 155 25.60 10.78 5.94
N PRO A 156 25.00 9.60 6.25
CA PRO A 156 24.56 8.63 5.24
C PRO A 156 23.66 9.27 4.17
N ALA A 157 23.83 8.83 2.93
CA ALA A 157 23.14 9.38 1.77
C ALA A 157 22.42 8.32 0.93
N ALA A 158 23.05 7.17 0.65
CA ALA A 158 22.47 6.14 -0.22
C ALA A 158 23.01 4.75 0.06
N PHE A 159 22.22 3.73 -0.29
CA PHE A 159 22.62 2.32 -0.29
C PHE A 159 23.12 1.94 -1.68
N GLY A 160 24.36 1.45 -1.78
CA GLY A 160 25.03 1.10 -3.02
C GLY A 160 25.08 -0.40 -3.24
N PHE A 161 24.66 -0.84 -4.43
CA PHE A 161 24.61 -2.23 -4.83
C PHE A 161 25.55 -2.48 -6.03
N LEU A 162 26.40 -3.49 -5.92
CA LEU A 162 27.38 -3.89 -6.92
C LEU A 162 26.91 -5.08 -7.77
N THR A 163 25.87 -5.79 -7.32
CA THR A 163 25.28 -6.94 -8.00
C THR A 163 23.90 -6.62 -8.60
N GLU A 164 23.52 -7.35 -9.65
CA GLU A 164 22.17 -7.31 -10.23
C GLU A 164 21.17 -8.21 -9.50
N SER A 165 21.63 -9.04 -8.56
CA SER A 165 20.77 -9.88 -7.72
C SER A 165 21.12 -9.68 -6.24
N PRO A 166 20.77 -8.53 -5.64
CA PRO A 166 20.98 -8.31 -4.22
C PRO A 166 20.26 -9.36 -3.37
N ALA A 167 20.80 -9.67 -2.21
CA ALA A 167 20.24 -10.71 -1.36
C ALA A 167 18.89 -10.29 -0.74
N ARG A 168 18.16 -11.31 -0.28
CA ARG A 168 16.83 -11.20 0.31
C ARG A 168 16.86 -10.57 1.71
N ILE A 169 15.81 -9.80 2.02
CA ILE A 169 15.42 -9.44 3.39
C ILE A 169 14.11 -10.17 3.71
N ALA A 170 14.06 -10.83 4.87
CA ALA A 170 12.89 -11.59 5.31
C ALA A 170 12.48 -11.16 6.71
N ILE A 171 11.17 -11.02 6.93
CA ILE A 171 10.58 -10.75 8.24
C ILE A 171 9.50 -11.81 8.45
N ASP A 172 9.67 -12.68 9.43
CA ASP A 172 8.81 -13.84 9.63
C ASP A 172 8.35 -13.91 11.08
N GLY A 173 7.09 -13.54 11.33
CA GLY A 173 6.47 -13.65 12.65
C GLY A 173 6.81 -12.55 13.66
N SER A 174 7.58 -11.50 13.30
CA SER A 174 8.03 -10.46 14.24
C SER A 174 7.24 -9.15 14.17
N ASP A 175 7.24 -8.46 15.30
CA ASP A 175 6.78 -7.08 15.44
C ASP A 175 7.98 -6.12 15.48
N LEU A 176 8.21 -5.37 14.40
CA LEU A 176 9.35 -4.43 14.30
C LEU A 176 8.85 -2.99 14.26
N PHE A 177 9.20 -2.22 15.29
CA PHE A 177 8.77 -0.83 15.42
C PHE A 177 9.95 0.09 15.74
N VAL A 178 9.85 1.34 15.29
CA VAL A 178 10.74 2.44 15.67
C VAL A 178 10.00 3.48 16.50
N PRO A 179 10.69 4.35 17.25
CA PRO A 179 10.05 5.44 17.97
C PRO A 179 9.26 6.38 17.05
N ALA A 180 8.33 7.14 17.65
CA ALA A 180 7.51 8.08 16.90
C ALA A 180 8.38 9.15 16.18
N GLY A 181 8.03 9.47 14.93
CA GLY A 181 8.75 10.43 14.09
C GLY A 181 9.99 9.88 13.41
N GLN A 182 10.34 8.60 13.64
CA GLN A 182 11.53 7.97 13.08
C GLN A 182 11.24 7.17 11.81
N THR A 183 12.31 6.82 11.10
CA THR A 183 12.22 6.02 9.86
C THR A 183 12.51 4.54 10.13
N LEU A 184 11.70 3.66 9.54
CA LEU A 184 12.00 2.23 9.42
C LEU A 184 12.21 1.91 7.93
N SER A 185 13.36 1.34 7.57
CA SER A 185 13.68 1.03 6.17
C SER A 185 14.21 -0.37 5.96
N PHE A 186 13.68 -1.05 4.94
CA PHE A 186 14.18 -2.30 4.41
C PHE A 186 14.50 -2.12 2.91
N ILE A 187 15.78 -2.20 2.57
CA ILE A 187 16.28 -1.85 1.23
C ILE A 187 17.23 -2.92 0.74
N GLY A 188 16.85 -3.68 -0.29
CA GLY A 188 17.62 -4.84 -0.70
C GLY A 188 17.16 -5.49 -1.99
N GLY A 189 17.41 -6.79 -2.11
CA GLY A 189 16.81 -7.65 -3.13
C GLY A 189 15.36 -7.94 -2.79
N GLN A 190 14.93 -9.18 -2.98
CA GLN A 190 13.58 -9.62 -2.60
C GLN A 190 13.28 -9.30 -1.13
N ILE A 191 12.08 -8.76 -0.86
CA ILE A 191 11.59 -8.50 0.50
C ILE A 191 10.35 -9.37 0.72
N ASP A 192 10.38 -10.25 1.72
CA ASP A 192 9.20 -11.01 2.12
C ASP A 192 8.87 -10.73 3.58
N ILE A 193 7.59 -10.44 3.85
CA ILE A 193 7.05 -10.18 5.18
C ILE A 193 5.89 -11.13 5.39
N ASN A 194 6.03 -12.05 6.35
CA ASN A 194 5.07 -13.11 6.61
C ASN A 194 4.65 -13.07 8.08
N ASN A 195 3.34 -13.05 8.32
CA ASN A 195 2.76 -13.06 9.66
C ASN A 195 3.40 -12.01 10.61
N ALA A 196 3.70 -10.82 10.10
CA ALA A 196 4.51 -9.83 10.80
C ALA A 196 3.84 -8.45 10.83
N SER A 197 4.19 -7.65 11.83
CA SER A 197 3.75 -6.26 11.96
C SER A 197 4.96 -5.33 11.93
N ILE A 198 5.01 -4.39 10.99
CA ILE A 198 6.07 -3.39 10.94
C ILE A 198 5.50 -1.98 11.01
N ALA A 199 6.07 -1.14 11.89
CA ALA A 199 5.49 0.14 12.23
C ALA A 199 6.50 1.29 12.35
N ALA A 200 6.14 2.45 11.79
CA ALA A 200 6.85 3.72 11.98
C ALA A 200 5.86 4.84 12.37
N PRO A 201 5.41 4.91 13.63
CA PRO A 201 4.42 5.91 14.08
C PRO A 201 4.90 7.34 13.83
N ALA A 202 4.04 8.23 13.34
CA ALA A 202 4.40 9.63 12.97
C ALA A 202 5.62 9.76 12.03
N GLY A 203 6.08 8.65 11.44
CA GLY A 203 7.37 8.52 10.78
C GLY A 203 7.26 7.91 9.40
N GLN A 204 8.40 7.56 8.83
CA GLN A 204 8.50 7.05 7.46
C GLN A 204 8.77 5.56 7.43
N LEU A 205 8.08 4.83 6.57
CA LEU A 205 8.36 3.42 6.30
C LEU A 205 8.77 3.24 4.83
N ASN A 206 9.94 2.63 4.59
CA ASN A 206 10.47 2.36 3.26
C ASN A 206 10.59 0.86 3.01
N LEU A 207 9.94 0.37 1.95
CA LEU A 207 10.16 -0.96 1.38
C LEU A 207 10.67 -0.79 -0.05
N VAL A 208 11.96 -1.04 -0.26
CA VAL A 208 12.59 -0.85 -1.58
C VAL A 208 13.32 -2.12 -1.99
N SER A 209 12.75 -2.83 -2.95
CA SER A 209 13.34 -4.01 -3.56
C SER A 209 13.90 -3.68 -4.94
N ILE A 210 15.16 -3.98 -5.17
CA ILE A 210 15.85 -3.75 -6.44
C ILE A 210 16.41 -5.04 -7.02
N ALA A 211 16.51 -5.09 -8.35
CA ALA A 211 17.06 -6.21 -9.11
C ALA A 211 18.12 -5.70 -10.11
N GLN A 212 18.95 -4.76 -9.67
CA GLN A 212 20.01 -4.13 -10.44
C GLN A 212 21.14 -3.64 -9.54
N SER A 213 22.31 -3.40 -10.13
CA SER A 213 23.35 -2.59 -9.50
C SER A 213 22.97 -1.11 -9.52
N GLY A 214 23.44 -0.33 -8.54
CA GLY A 214 23.24 1.12 -8.49
C GLY A 214 23.02 1.63 -7.07
N ASN A 215 22.69 2.92 -6.96
CA ASN A 215 22.46 3.58 -5.69
C ASN A 215 20.96 3.78 -5.45
N VAL A 216 20.52 3.50 -4.23
CA VAL A 216 19.17 3.77 -3.73
C VAL A 216 19.24 4.85 -2.67
N ILE A 217 18.56 5.97 -2.91
CA ILE A 217 18.40 7.05 -1.93
C ILE A 217 17.11 6.76 -1.16
N PRO A 218 17.15 6.62 0.17
CA PRO A 218 15.98 6.28 0.99
C PRO A 218 15.11 7.53 1.28
N ARG A 219 14.77 8.32 0.26
CA ARG A 219 14.00 9.56 0.40
C ARG A 219 12.84 9.62 -0.60
N TYR A 220 11.78 10.32 -0.20
CA TYR A 220 10.51 10.43 -0.91
C TYR A 220 10.64 10.94 -2.36
N GLU A 221 11.46 11.97 -2.58
CA GLU A 221 11.43 12.76 -3.83
C GLU A 221 12.35 12.22 -4.93
N ASP A 222 13.34 11.39 -4.59
CA ASP A 222 14.46 11.06 -5.47
C ASP A 222 14.77 9.57 -5.46
N LEU A 223 13.83 8.75 -5.90
CA LEU A 223 14.21 7.44 -6.40
C LEU A 223 14.52 7.64 -7.90
N PRO A 224 15.82 7.74 -8.28
CA PRO A 224 16.19 7.81 -9.69
C PRO A 224 15.57 6.62 -10.42
N ALA A 225 15.48 6.69 -11.75
CA ALA A 225 14.90 5.62 -12.57
C ALA A 225 15.59 4.26 -12.29
N ILE A 226 15.06 3.51 -11.32
CA ILE A 226 15.46 2.14 -11.02
C ILE A 226 15.01 1.35 -12.24
N LYS A 227 15.97 0.86 -13.04
CA LYS A 227 15.66 0.19 -14.30
C LYS A 227 15.07 -1.19 -14.07
N ALA A 228 15.46 -1.85 -12.98
CA ALA A 228 14.90 -3.12 -12.55
C ALA A 228 14.67 -3.15 -11.04
N LEU A 229 13.41 -3.38 -10.66
CA LEU A 229 12.95 -3.54 -9.29
C LEU A 229 12.78 -5.04 -8.97
N GLY A 230 13.00 -5.43 -7.71
CA GLY A 230 12.84 -6.81 -7.22
C GLY A 230 11.48 -7.02 -6.54
N ASN A 231 11.18 -8.25 -6.10
CA ASN A 231 9.85 -8.57 -5.57
C ASN A 231 9.66 -8.16 -4.11
N ILE A 232 8.45 -7.72 -3.78
CA ILE A 232 7.97 -7.49 -2.42
C ILE A 232 6.71 -8.31 -2.21
N THR A 233 6.71 -9.19 -1.21
CA THR A 233 5.57 -10.05 -0.87
C THR A 233 5.16 -9.82 0.59
N LEU A 234 3.88 -9.56 0.82
CA LEU A 234 3.26 -9.52 2.13
C LEU A 234 2.26 -10.68 2.25
N HIS A 235 2.37 -11.49 3.30
CA HIS A 235 1.43 -12.56 3.63
C HIS A 235 0.99 -12.43 5.08
N ASP A 236 -0.32 -12.32 5.34
CA ASP A 236 -0.90 -12.17 6.68
C ASP A 236 -0.21 -11.09 7.53
N SER A 237 0.19 -9.97 6.91
CA SER A 237 1.08 -8.98 7.51
C SER A 237 0.50 -7.57 7.51
N ILE A 238 0.99 -6.74 8.44
CA ILE A 238 0.60 -5.34 8.57
C ILE A 238 1.83 -4.44 8.44
N VAL A 239 1.75 -3.47 7.54
CA VAL A 239 2.74 -2.41 7.35
C VAL A 239 2.07 -1.09 7.68
N THR A 240 2.47 -0.42 8.76
CA THR A 240 1.73 0.72 9.29
C THR A 240 2.56 1.97 9.58
N SER A 241 1.96 3.13 9.33
CA SER A 241 2.39 4.42 9.87
C SER A 241 1.17 5.21 10.38
N SER A 242 1.38 6.22 11.21
CA SER A 242 0.30 7.00 11.83
C SER A 242 0.72 8.46 12.00
N GLY A 243 -0.14 9.32 12.53
CA GLY A 243 0.23 10.65 13.01
C GLY A 243 0.88 11.59 11.99
N GLY A 244 0.54 11.45 10.70
CA GLY A 244 1.14 12.25 9.62
C GLY A 244 2.30 11.57 8.89
N GLY A 245 2.74 10.39 9.33
CA GLY A 245 3.76 9.59 8.67
C GLY A 245 3.34 9.04 7.30
N GLY A 246 4.28 8.40 6.60
CA GLY A 246 4.12 7.97 5.20
C GLY A 246 4.79 6.64 4.89
N ILE A 247 4.25 5.93 3.90
CA ILE A 247 4.76 4.63 3.44
C ILE A 247 5.17 4.72 1.98
N TYR A 248 6.39 4.26 1.68
CA TYR A 248 6.98 4.29 0.35
C TYR A 248 7.39 2.90 -0.09
N ILE A 249 6.81 2.44 -1.20
CA ILE A 249 7.01 1.08 -1.71
C ILE A 249 7.53 1.14 -3.13
N ARG A 250 8.59 0.37 -3.40
CA ARG A 250 9.22 0.22 -4.71
C ARG A 250 9.57 -1.25 -4.95
N GLY A 251 8.91 -1.88 -5.91
CA GLY A 251 9.14 -3.30 -6.23
C GLY A 251 8.79 -3.63 -7.67
N GLY A 252 9.37 -4.68 -8.25
CA GLY A 252 9.03 -5.17 -9.58
C GLY A 252 7.65 -5.77 -9.52
N ARG A 253 7.49 -6.82 -8.71
CA ARG A 253 6.20 -7.38 -8.34
C ARG A 253 5.89 -7.04 -6.89
N PHE A 254 4.73 -6.46 -6.64
CA PHE A 254 4.25 -6.18 -5.29
C PHE A 254 2.98 -6.97 -5.00
N GLU A 255 3.06 -7.88 -4.02
CA GLU A 255 1.99 -8.82 -3.69
C GLU A 255 1.51 -8.63 -2.26
N LEU A 256 0.19 -8.55 -2.08
CA LEU A 256 -0.49 -8.51 -0.79
C LEU A 256 -1.49 -9.66 -0.71
N HIS A 257 -1.21 -10.62 0.16
CA HIS A 257 -2.06 -11.76 0.45
C HIS A 257 -2.59 -11.61 1.87
N ASN A 258 -3.89 -11.34 2.03
CA ASN A 258 -4.52 -11.09 3.34
C ASN A 258 -3.70 -10.13 4.22
N SER A 259 -3.14 -9.09 3.60
CA SER A 259 -2.17 -8.17 4.21
C SER A 259 -2.59 -6.73 4.01
N THR A 260 -2.19 -5.87 4.95
CA THR A 260 -2.61 -4.47 4.95
C THR A 260 -1.40 -3.54 4.99
N VAL A 261 -1.32 -2.62 4.02
CA VAL A 261 -0.46 -1.44 4.08
C VAL A 261 -1.34 -0.25 4.44
N VAL A 262 -1.09 0.39 5.59
CA VAL A 262 -1.99 1.41 6.10
C VAL A 262 -1.30 2.61 6.74
N VAL A 263 -1.81 3.81 6.43
CA VAL A 263 -1.50 5.02 7.17
C VAL A 263 -2.71 5.58 7.90
N HIS A 264 -2.50 6.18 9.07
CA HIS A 264 -3.56 6.79 9.87
C HIS A 264 -3.30 8.27 10.18
N THR A 265 -4.25 9.14 9.82
CA THR A 265 -4.25 10.56 10.20
C THR A 265 -5.11 10.76 11.44
N GLN A 266 -4.50 10.80 12.62
CA GLN A 266 -5.22 10.78 13.90
C GLN A 266 -5.43 12.17 14.52
N GLY A 267 -4.67 13.18 14.09
CA GLY A 267 -4.65 14.51 14.69
C GLY A 267 -5.03 15.62 13.72
N ALA A 268 -4.59 16.84 14.03
CA ALA A 268 -4.77 18.01 13.19
C ALA A 268 -3.70 18.15 12.09
N GLN A 269 -2.64 17.34 12.15
CA GLN A 269 -1.63 17.28 11.09
C GLN A 269 -2.16 16.45 9.92
N ASP A 270 -1.93 16.95 8.71
CA ASP A 270 -2.29 16.24 7.48
C ASP A 270 -1.44 14.97 7.31
N GLY A 271 -2.05 13.93 6.73
CA GLY A 271 -1.37 12.69 6.39
C GLY A 271 -0.41 12.86 5.21
N THR A 272 0.77 12.24 5.27
CA THR A 272 1.68 12.20 4.11
C THR A 272 1.17 11.24 3.03
N GLY A 273 0.59 10.11 3.44
CA GLY A 273 -0.03 9.14 2.53
C GLY A 273 0.84 7.94 2.20
N ILE A 274 0.46 7.26 1.13
CA ILE A 274 1.15 6.07 0.60
C ILE A 274 1.55 6.35 -0.84
N ASP A 275 2.80 6.05 -1.19
CA ASP A 275 3.27 6.17 -2.57
C ASP A 275 3.99 4.90 -3.03
N ILE A 276 3.46 4.31 -4.10
CA ILE A 276 3.82 2.99 -4.61
C ILE A 276 4.29 3.12 -6.05
N GLN A 277 5.44 2.54 -6.37
CA GLN A 277 5.83 2.30 -7.76
C GLN A 277 6.15 0.83 -7.97
N ALA A 278 5.54 0.23 -8.98
CA ALA A 278 5.80 -1.16 -9.33
C ALA A 278 5.70 -1.48 -10.82
N ASN A 279 6.13 -2.69 -11.20
CA ASN A 279 5.83 -3.23 -12.53
C ASN A 279 4.48 -3.95 -12.53
N GLU A 280 4.21 -4.72 -11.49
CA GLU A 280 2.97 -5.45 -11.27
C GLU A 280 2.54 -5.31 -9.82
N LEU A 281 1.23 -5.25 -9.58
CA LEU A 281 0.63 -5.26 -8.26
C LEU A 281 -0.51 -6.28 -8.22
N LEU A 282 -0.51 -7.14 -7.21
CA LEU A 282 -1.59 -8.05 -6.89
C LEU A 282 -1.97 -7.92 -5.42
N ALA A 283 -3.24 -7.64 -5.15
CA ALA A 283 -3.83 -7.74 -3.82
C ALA A 283 -4.98 -8.74 -3.87
N ASN A 284 -4.88 -9.81 -3.07
CA ASN A 284 -5.92 -10.83 -3.00
C ASN A 284 -6.23 -11.24 -1.57
N GLN A 285 -7.29 -12.03 -1.41
CA GLN A 285 -7.71 -12.57 -0.12
C GLN A 285 -7.84 -11.48 0.96
N GLY A 286 -8.44 -10.33 0.61
CA GLY A 286 -8.57 -9.17 1.49
C GLY A 286 -7.30 -8.34 1.65
N GLY A 287 -6.40 -8.33 0.67
CA GLY A 287 -5.22 -7.46 0.67
C GLY A 287 -5.58 -5.99 0.50
N GLN A 288 -5.13 -5.11 1.40
CA GLN A 288 -5.55 -3.70 1.45
C GLN A 288 -4.40 -2.71 1.40
N ILE A 289 -4.62 -1.60 0.70
CA ILE A 289 -3.78 -0.40 0.73
C ILE A 289 -4.65 0.75 1.20
N ALA A 290 -4.38 1.28 2.39
CA ALA A 290 -5.32 2.15 3.08
C ALA A 290 -4.72 3.42 3.67
N SER A 291 -5.46 4.51 3.62
CA SER A 291 -5.15 5.78 4.28
C SER A 291 -6.41 6.26 5.00
N HIS A 292 -6.44 6.09 6.31
CA HIS A 292 -7.62 6.42 7.10
C HIS A 292 -7.44 7.72 7.88
N THR A 293 -8.42 8.61 7.80
CA THR A 293 -8.48 9.84 8.59
C THR A 293 -9.42 9.66 9.77
N PHE A 294 -8.91 9.87 10.99
CA PHE A 294 -9.71 9.90 12.23
C PHE A 294 -9.73 11.29 12.87
N GLY A 295 -8.75 12.13 12.56
CA GLY A 295 -8.61 13.48 13.09
C GLY A 295 -9.27 14.55 12.22
N SER A 296 -8.88 15.81 12.49
CA SER A 296 -9.30 16.99 11.73
C SER A 296 -8.35 17.36 10.60
N GLY A 297 -7.13 16.80 10.59
CA GLY A 297 -6.18 16.94 9.48
C GLY A 297 -6.66 16.15 8.26
N LYS A 298 -6.25 16.57 7.07
CA LYS A 298 -6.63 15.90 5.83
C LYS A 298 -5.98 14.53 5.71
N GLY A 299 -6.70 13.58 5.12
CA GLY A 299 -6.15 12.25 4.82
C GLY A 299 -4.97 12.31 3.87
N GLY A 300 -3.96 11.48 4.13
CA GLY A 300 -2.87 11.30 3.17
C GLY A 300 -3.38 10.63 1.90
N GLY A 301 -2.94 11.10 0.73
CA GLY A 301 -3.33 10.48 -0.54
C GLY A 301 -2.66 9.12 -0.75
N ILE A 302 -3.26 8.29 -1.59
CA ILE A 302 -2.66 7.04 -2.08
C ILE A 302 -2.29 7.26 -3.55
N ARG A 303 -0.99 7.20 -3.86
CA ARG A 303 -0.49 7.32 -5.23
C ARG A 303 0.12 6.00 -5.66
N MET A 304 -0.32 5.46 -6.79
CA MET A 304 0.26 4.24 -7.36
C MET A 304 0.64 4.45 -8.81
N ARG A 305 1.88 4.14 -9.14
CA ARG A 305 2.36 4.05 -10.52
C ARG A 305 2.77 2.61 -10.82
N VAL A 306 1.97 1.90 -11.61
CA VAL A 306 2.21 0.48 -11.93
C VAL A 306 2.25 0.28 -13.44
N ILE A 307 3.43 0.02 -14.02
CA ILE A 307 3.56 0.06 -15.49
C ILE A 307 2.80 -1.07 -16.22
N GLY A 308 2.62 -2.21 -15.56
CA GLY A 308 1.94 -3.40 -16.05
C GLY A 308 0.55 -3.57 -15.43
N THR A 309 0.28 -4.74 -14.87
CA THR A 309 -1.04 -5.09 -14.33
C THR A 309 -1.15 -4.70 -12.86
N THR A 310 -2.27 -4.11 -12.49
CA THR A 310 -2.73 -3.88 -11.12
C THR A 310 -4.02 -4.66 -10.93
N GLU A 311 -4.02 -5.62 -10.02
CA GLU A 311 -5.16 -6.52 -9.77
C GLU A 311 -5.55 -6.53 -8.29
N PHE A 312 -6.82 -6.23 -8.03
CA PHE A 312 -7.47 -6.42 -6.74
C PHE A 312 -8.55 -7.48 -6.90
N THR A 313 -8.49 -8.57 -6.15
CA THR A 313 -9.45 -9.67 -6.30
C THR A 313 -9.79 -10.32 -4.97
N GLU A 314 -11.01 -10.86 -4.88
CA GLU A 314 -11.51 -11.66 -3.76
C GLU A 314 -11.63 -10.89 -2.44
N LEU A 315 -12.41 -11.49 -1.54
CA LEU A 315 -12.50 -11.10 -0.13
C LEU A 315 -11.73 -12.13 0.71
N ASN A 316 -11.28 -11.75 1.90
CA ASN A 316 -10.79 -12.72 2.89
C ASN A 316 -11.94 -13.51 3.54
N SER A 317 -11.60 -14.43 4.44
CA SER A 317 -12.57 -15.24 5.19
C SER A 317 -13.51 -14.43 6.10
N ASP A 318 -13.09 -13.23 6.51
CA ASP A 318 -13.86 -12.32 7.34
C ASP A 318 -14.79 -11.42 6.52
N GLY A 319 -14.71 -11.50 5.19
CA GLY A 319 -15.47 -10.67 4.27
C GLY A 319 -14.82 -9.33 3.96
N ASN A 320 -13.56 -9.11 4.33
CA ASN A 320 -12.83 -7.91 3.95
C ASN A 320 -12.44 -7.99 2.47
N ALA A 321 -12.82 -6.97 1.70
CA ALA A 321 -12.46 -6.88 0.29
C ALA A 321 -10.97 -6.53 0.12
N SER A 322 -10.35 -7.12 -0.90
CA SER A 322 -9.09 -6.60 -1.42
C SER A 322 -9.34 -5.24 -2.06
N GLY A 323 -8.45 -4.27 -1.84
CA GLY A 323 -8.77 -2.91 -2.26
C GLY A 323 -7.81 -1.78 -1.91
N VAL A 324 -8.24 -0.58 -2.30
CA VAL A 324 -7.62 0.70 -1.95
C VAL A 324 -8.63 1.55 -1.21
N PHE A 325 -8.29 2.07 -0.03
CA PHE A 325 -9.25 2.76 0.84
C PHE A 325 -8.65 4.07 1.37
N ALA A 326 -9.24 5.22 1.06
CA ALA A 326 -8.76 6.52 1.50
C ALA A 326 -9.76 7.26 2.41
N ASP A 327 -10.41 6.51 3.29
CA ASP A 327 -11.62 6.96 4.00
C ASP A 327 -11.34 7.94 5.14
N SER A 328 -12.27 8.87 5.36
CA SER A 328 -12.36 9.70 6.55
C SER A 328 -13.49 9.27 7.48
N LYS A 329 -13.10 8.89 8.69
CA LYS A 329 -13.96 8.64 9.86
C LYS A 329 -13.92 9.79 10.86
N GLY A 330 -13.19 10.87 10.54
CA GLY A 330 -13.04 12.08 11.35
C GLY A 330 -13.76 13.28 10.74
N SER A 331 -13.38 14.49 11.14
CA SER A 331 -13.89 15.74 10.54
C SER A 331 -13.02 16.28 9.41
N GLY A 332 -11.81 15.75 9.23
CA GLY A 332 -10.95 16.05 8.09
C GLY A 332 -11.42 15.37 6.81
N ASP A 333 -10.96 15.88 5.67
CA ASP A 333 -11.30 15.31 4.36
C ASP A 333 -10.70 13.91 4.18
N ALA A 334 -11.39 13.08 3.41
CA ALA A 334 -10.86 11.81 2.91
C ALA A 334 -9.69 12.05 1.93
N GLY A 335 -8.80 11.08 1.82
CA GLY A 335 -7.61 11.18 0.98
C GLY A 335 -7.92 10.93 -0.50
N ASP A 336 -7.15 11.55 -1.39
CA ASP A 336 -7.23 11.27 -2.83
C ASP A 336 -6.54 9.95 -3.19
N VAL A 337 -7.10 9.23 -4.16
CA VAL A 337 -6.49 8.03 -4.75
C VAL A 337 -6.13 8.31 -6.22
N ILE A 338 -4.84 8.24 -6.53
CA ILE A 338 -4.29 8.52 -7.86
C ILE A 338 -3.62 7.26 -8.40
N LEU A 339 -4.18 6.71 -9.48
CA LEU A 339 -3.71 5.48 -10.11
C LEU A 339 -3.22 5.76 -11.53
N GLU A 340 -1.91 5.64 -11.75
CA GLU A 340 -1.27 5.66 -13.07
C GLU A 340 -0.81 4.25 -13.43
N VAL A 341 -1.66 3.48 -14.12
CA VAL A 341 -1.46 2.03 -14.28
C VAL A 341 -1.50 1.57 -15.74
N GLY A 342 -0.89 0.42 -16.03
CA GLY A 342 -1.00 -0.22 -17.34
C GLY A 342 -2.41 -0.77 -17.55
N GLU A 343 -2.74 -1.84 -16.83
CA GLU A 343 -4.07 -2.46 -16.80
C GLU A 343 -4.59 -2.47 -15.36
N LEU A 344 -5.84 -2.06 -15.14
CA LEU A 344 -6.51 -2.15 -13.84
C LEU A 344 -7.60 -3.22 -13.86
N LYS A 345 -7.50 -4.20 -12.94
CA LYS A 345 -8.49 -5.24 -12.72
C LYS A 345 -9.02 -5.19 -11.29
N VAL A 346 -10.33 -5.16 -11.15
CA VAL A 346 -11.02 -5.25 -9.85
C VAL A 346 -12.10 -6.31 -9.98
N THR A 347 -11.95 -7.41 -9.25
CA THR A 347 -12.76 -8.61 -9.49
C THR A 347 -13.25 -9.26 -8.19
N GLU A 348 -14.27 -10.12 -8.30
CA GLU A 348 -14.73 -11.00 -7.22
C GLU A 348 -15.07 -10.25 -5.91
N GLY A 349 -15.80 -9.14 -6.04
CA GLY A 349 -16.21 -8.29 -4.92
C GLY A 349 -15.14 -7.36 -4.35
N ALA A 350 -13.95 -7.28 -4.96
CA ALA A 350 -12.95 -6.29 -4.59
C ALA A 350 -13.47 -4.84 -4.74
N TRP A 351 -12.99 -3.93 -3.90
CA TRP A 351 -13.51 -2.57 -3.79
C TRP A 351 -12.39 -1.53 -3.67
N MET A 352 -12.56 -0.35 -4.26
CA MET A 352 -11.73 0.82 -3.93
C MET A 352 -12.59 2.00 -3.53
N GLY A 353 -12.33 2.56 -2.34
CA GLY A 353 -13.14 3.59 -1.71
C GLY A 353 -12.35 4.84 -1.31
N SER A 354 -13.01 5.98 -1.34
CA SER A 354 -12.55 7.23 -0.70
C SER A 354 -13.78 7.91 -0.14
N GLU A 355 -14.16 7.47 1.06
CA GLU A 355 -15.45 7.78 1.67
C GLU A 355 -15.30 8.71 2.87
N SER A 356 -16.24 9.62 3.08
CA SER A 356 -16.32 10.43 4.29
C SER A 356 -17.56 10.09 5.10
N TYR A 357 -17.37 9.77 6.38
CA TYR A 357 -18.43 9.33 7.29
C TYR A 357 -18.98 10.45 8.19
N ASN A 358 -18.37 11.65 8.19
CA ASN A 358 -18.86 12.80 8.96
C ASN A 358 -18.89 14.08 8.10
N SER A 359 -18.37 15.19 8.64
CA SER A 359 -18.42 16.52 8.02
C SER A 359 -17.33 16.80 6.98
N GLY A 360 -16.31 15.93 6.85
CA GLY A 360 -15.24 16.09 5.86
C GLY A 360 -15.74 15.77 4.46
N ASP A 361 -15.09 16.31 3.43
CA ASP A 361 -15.43 15.97 2.05
C ASP A 361 -14.89 14.57 1.68
N GLY A 362 -15.57 13.88 0.76
CA GLY A 362 -15.08 12.66 0.13
C GLY A 362 -13.89 12.94 -0.79
N GLY A 363 -12.89 12.07 -0.79
CA GLY A 363 -11.68 12.27 -1.60
C GLY A 363 -11.91 11.92 -3.07
N HIS A 364 -10.92 12.19 -3.91
CA HIS A 364 -11.05 12.04 -5.36
C HIS A 364 -10.36 10.77 -5.87
N PHE A 365 -10.97 10.10 -6.85
CA PHE A 365 -10.30 9.06 -7.64
C PHE A 365 -9.85 9.62 -8.99
N ILE A 366 -8.55 9.56 -9.25
CA ILE A 366 -7.97 9.92 -10.54
C ILE A 366 -7.29 8.68 -11.11
N ILE A 367 -7.86 8.12 -12.18
CA ILE A 367 -7.36 6.91 -12.84
C ILE A 367 -6.88 7.25 -14.24
N ARG A 368 -5.64 6.86 -14.54
CA ARG A 368 -5.02 6.90 -15.87
C ARG A 368 -4.57 5.48 -16.19
N ALA A 369 -5.26 4.82 -17.12
CA ALA A 369 -4.98 3.43 -17.48
C ALA A 369 -4.93 3.20 -19.00
N LYS A 370 -4.34 2.08 -19.44
CA LYS A 370 -4.52 1.61 -20.83
C LYS A 370 -5.83 0.86 -20.98
N ASP A 371 -6.14 -0.03 -20.04
CA ASP A 371 -7.35 -0.85 -19.98
C ASP A 371 -7.88 -0.89 -18.53
N LEU A 372 -9.21 -0.91 -18.37
CA LEU A 372 -9.88 -1.01 -17.06
C LEU A 372 -10.98 -2.07 -17.13
N THR A 373 -10.93 -3.04 -16.20
CA THR A 373 -11.83 -4.19 -16.17
C THR A 373 -12.34 -4.46 -14.77
N PHE A 374 -13.64 -4.25 -14.55
CA PHE A 374 -14.34 -4.60 -13.31
C PHE A 374 -15.29 -5.77 -13.55
N LEU A 375 -15.06 -6.89 -12.88
CA LEU A 375 -15.86 -8.12 -13.08
C LEU A 375 -16.41 -8.64 -11.77
N ASN A 376 -17.53 -9.35 -11.85
CA ASN A 376 -18.08 -10.14 -10.74
C ASN A 376 -18.13 -9.32 -9.43
N GLY A 377 -18.69 -8.12 -9.51
CA GLY A 377 -18.87 -7.21 -8.38
C GLY A 377 -17.66 -6.37 -7.97
N GLY A 378 -16.62 -6.29 -8.81
CA GLY A 378 -15.55 -5.31 -8.60
C GLY A 378 -16.04 -3.85 -8.69
N GLN A 379 -15.66 -3.01 -7.73
CA GLN A 379 -16.21 -1.66 -7.59
C GLN A 379 -15.14 -0.60 -7.30
N ILE A 380 -15.40 0.63 -7.76
CA ILE A 380 -14.79 1.83 -7.19
C ILE A 380 -15.89 2.80 -6.78
N GLY A 381 -15.65 3.54 -5.70
CA GLY A 381 -16.57 4.58 -5.33
C GLY A 381 -16.01 5.68 -4.43
N THR A 382 -16.66 6.83 -4.53
CA THR A 382 -16.59 7.90 -3.54
C THR A 382 -17.93 8.01 -2.85
N ALA A 383 -17.94 8.31 -1.56
CA ALA A 383 -19.17 8.50 -0.83
C ALA A 383 -19.03 9.57 0.25
N THR A 384 -20.13 10.21 0.57
CA THR A 384 -20.30 10.98 1.82
C THR A 384 -21.53 10.46 2.56
N TYR A 385 -21.40 10.29 3.87
CA TYR A 385 -22.50 9.89 4.76
C TYR A 385 -22.94 11.04 5.69
N GLY A 386 -22.31 12.21 5.59
CA GLY A 386 -22.62 13.39 6.39
C GLY A 386 -22.81 14.65 5.55
N SER A 387 -22.45 15.80 6.11
CA SER A 387 -22.64 17.11 5.50
C SER A 387 -21.53 17.52 4.50
N GLY A 388 -20.42 16.80 4.45
CA GLY A 388 -19.36 17.02 3.46
C GLY A 388 -19.78 16.56 2.07
N GLN A 389 -19.20 17.14 1.02
CA GLN A 389 -19.54 16.82 -0.36
C GLN A 389 -18.99 15.45 -0.79
N GLY A 390 -19.69 14.76 -1.68
CA GLY A 390 -19.21 13.52 -2.31
C GLY A 390 -17.99 13.77 -3.20
N GLY A 391 -17.09 12.79 -3.24
CA GLY A 391 -15.83 12.89 -3.96
C GLY A 391 -15.97 12.77 -5.49
N TYR A 392 -15.01 13.33 -6.23
CA TYR A 392 -14.96 13.31 -7.68
C TYR A 392 -14.26 12.06 -8.24
N ILE A 393 -14.75 11.52 -9.36
CA ILE A 393 -14.13 10.39 -10.08
C ILE A 393 -13.76 10.83 -11.50
N ASP A 394 -12.48 10.78 -11.83
CA ASP A 394 -11.93 11.07 -13.17
C ASP A 394 -11.13 9.88 -13.69
N VAL A 395 -11.65 9.26 -14.74
CA VAL A 395 -11.07 8.06 -15.35
C VAL A 395 -10.76 8.34 -16.81
N LYS A 396 -9.49 8.17 -17.19
CA LYS A 396 -9.04 8.23 -18.57
C LYS A 396 -8.37 6.93 -18.96
N VAL A 397 -8.97 6.24 -19.92
CA VAL A 397 -8.54 4.92 -20.37
C VAL A 397 -8.21 4.94 -21.85
N ALA A 398 -6.98 4.56 -22.21
CA ALA A 398 -6.52 4.65 -23.60
C ALA A 398 -7.24 3.67 -24.54
N LYS A 399 -7.79 2.57 -24.02
CA LYS A 399 -8.54 1.57 -24.79
C LYS A 399 -9.95 1.41 -24.24
N GLY A 400 -10.25 0.28 -23.59
CA GLY A 400 -11.60 -0.09 -23.20
C GLY A 400 -11.83 -0.03 -21.69
N ILE A 401 -13.05 0.34 -21.32
CA ILE A 401 -13.61 0.13 -19.99
C ILE A 401 -14.64 -1.01 -20.09
N ILE A 402 -14.47 -2.04 -19.26
CA ILE A 402 -15.41 -3.18 -19.16
C ILE A 402 -15.88 -3.30 -17.72
N LEU A 403 -17.19 -3.26 -17.51
CA LEU A 403 -17.84 -3.59 -16.24
C LEU A 403 -18.83 -4.73 -16.49
N SER A 404 -18.76 -5.82 -15.73
CA SER A 404 -19.65 -6.95 -15.96
C SER A 404 -19.92 -7.81 -14.74
N GLY A 405 -21.21 -8.05 -14.49
CA GLY A 405 -21.67 -9.02 -13.51
C GLY A 405 -21.71 -8.44 -12.10
N GLU A 406 -21.89 -9.34 -11.15
CA GLU A 406 -22.10 -9.00 -9.74
C GLU A 406 -21.45 -10.05 -8.84
N TYR A 407 -21.24 -9.68 -7.58
CA TYR A 407 -20.78 -10.57 -6.54
C TYR A 407 -21.93 -10.96 -5.62
N LYS A 408 -22.20 -12.27 -5.53
CA LYS A 408 -23.21 -12.88 -4.64
C LYS A 408 -24.61 -12.26 -4.72
N GLY A 409 -25.00 -11.69 -5.87
CA GLY A 409 -26.29 -11.04 -6.03
C GLY A 409 -26.45 -9.72 -5.26
N MET A 410 -25.38 -9.20 -4.65
CA MET A 410 -25.43 -8.02 -3.77
C MET A 410 -24.71 -6.82 -4.37
N TYR A 411 -23.55 -7.06 -5.00
CA TYR A 411 -22.68 -5.97 -5.46
C TYR A 411 -22.49 -6.06 -6.96
N ASN A 412 -23.11 -5.17 -7.73
CA ASN A 412 -22.86 -5.05 -9.16
C ASN A 412 -21.46 -4.46 -9.41
N SER A 413 -20.78 -4.90 -10.47
CA SER A 413 -19.55 -4.24 -10.90
C SER A 413 -19.84 -2.79 -11.26
N ALA A 414 -19.14 -1.83 -10.63
CA ALA A 414 -19.58 -0.45 -10.68
C ALA A 414 -18.52 0.64 -10.51
N ILE A 415 -18.86 1.83 -10.99
CA ILE A 415 -18.20 3.12 -10.67
C ILE A 415 -19.27 4.01 -10.01
N LEU A 416 -19.05 4.37 -8.75
CA LEU A 416 -20.09 4.95 -7.88
C LEU A 416 -19.66 6.28 -7.27
N SER A 417 -20.52 7.29 -7.29
CA SER A 417 -20.28 8.53 -6.55
C SER A 417 -21.54 8.93 -5.78
N TYR A 418 -21.53 8.74 -4.47
CA TYR A 418 -22.75 8.76 -3.66
C TYR A 418 -22.77 9.79 -2.54
N SER A 419 -23.99 10.17 -2.16
CA SER A 419 -24.30 10.85 -0.90
C SER A 419 -25.44 10.12 -0.18
N PHE A 420 -25.21 9.68 1.05
CA PHE A 420 -26.14 8.86 1.83
C PHE A 420 -26.82 9.60 2.98
N SER A 421 -26.51 10.88 3.22
CA SER A 421 -27.08 11.62 4.36
C SER A 421 -28.53 12.07 4.08
N GLU A 422 -29.42 11.80 5.04
CA GLU A 422 -30.81 12.27 5.06
C GLU A 422 -30.99 13.62 5.79
N ASP A 423 -29.92 14.19 6.35
CA ASP A 423 -29.98 15.46 7.05
C ASP A 423 -30.26 16.64 6.08
N ASP A 424 -30.89 17.70 6.57
CA ASP A 424 -31.19 18.89 5.76
C ASP A 424 -29.95 19.56 5.15
N ASN A 425 -28.78 19.34 5.75
CA ASN A 425 -27.48 19.84 5.30
C ASN A 425 -26.60 18.75 4.68
N ALA A 426 -27.18 17.65 4.20
CA ALA A 426 -26.47 16.59 3.49
C ALA A 426 -25.62 17.15 2.34
N GLY A 427 -24.42 16.58 2.16
CA GLY A 427 -23.60 16.90 0.99
C GLY A 427 -24.22 16.38 -0.31
N ASN A 428 -23.83 16.95 -1.44
CA ASN A 428 -24.25 16.43 -2.75
C ASN A 428 -23.43 15.20 -3.13
N ALA A 429 -23.99 14.36 -4.01
CA ALA A 429 -23.21 13.32 -4.67
C ALA A 429 -22.12 13.94 -5.57
N GLY A 430 -21.00 13.25 -5.72
CA GLY A 430 -19.89 13.72 -6.54
C GLY A 430 -20.12 13.49 -8.04
N ASN A 431 -19.19 14.02 -8.85
CA ASN A 431 -19.27 13.90 -10.31
C ASN A 431 -18.38 12.77 -10.82
N ILE A 432 -18.79 12.15 -11.93
CA ILE A 432 -18.05 11.10 -12.64
C ILE A 432 -17.71 11.60 -14.05
N VAL A 433 -16.44 11.59 -14.41
CA VAL A 433 -15.95 11.92 -15.75
C VAL A 433 -15.15 10.74 -16.29
N LEU A 434 -15.62 10.14 -17.39
CA LEU A 434 -14.92 9.05 -18.06
C LEU A 434 -14.56 9.43 -19.51
N GLU A 435 -13.29 9.21 -19.87
CA GLU A 435 -12.80 9.30 -21.25
C GLU A 435 -12.21 7.95 -21.67
N ALA A 436 -12.73 7.35 -22.76
CA ALA A 436 -12.28 6.04 -23.25
C ALA A 436 -12.44 5.87 -24.77
N ASN A 437 -11.84 4.82 -25.35
CA ASN A 437 -12.13 4.43 -26.73
C ASN A 437 -13.36 3.52 -26.85
N ALA A 438 -13.64 2.71 -25.83
CA ALA A 438 -14.84 1.88 -25.76
C ALA A 438 -15.34 1.75 -24.31
N LEU A 439 -16.65 1.66 -24.13
CA LEU A 439 -17.29 1.46 -22.83
C LEU A 439 -18.32 0.32 -22.94
N SER A 440 -18.22 -0.67 -22.06
CA SER A 440 -19.11 -1.83 -22.03
C SER A 440 -19.60 -2.08 -20.60
N LEU A 441 -20.89 -1.90 -20.36
CA LEU A 441 -21.58 -2.32 -19.13
C LEU A 441 -22.42 -3.55 -19.45
N LYS A 442 -22.17 -4.64 -18.72
CA LYS A 442 -22.87 -5.92 -18.94
C LYS A 442 -23.44 -6.49 -17.66
N LYS A 443 -24.52 -7.28 -17.79
CA LYS A 443 -25.06 -8.14 -16.73
C LYS A 443 -25.29 -7.36 -15.42
N GLY A 444 -25.98 -6.22 -15.49
CA GLY A 444 -26.31 -5.40 -14.33
C GLY A 444 -25.24 -4.42 -13.84
N ALA A 445 -24.09 -4.32 -14.52
CA ALA A 445 -23.05 -3.36 -14.17
C ALA A 445 -23.51 -1.89 -14.21
N GLN A 446 -22.91 -1.03 -13.37
CA GLN A 446 -23.41 0.33 -13.12
C GLN A 446 -22.34 1.43 -13.20
N ILE A 447 -22.71 2.60 -13.71
CA ILE A 447 -22.03 3.87 -13.46
C ILE A 447 -23.08 4.79 -12.86
N SER A 448 -22.92 5.20 -11.60
CA SER A 448 -23.99 5.88 -10.87
C SER A 448 -23.48 7.03 -10.03
N ALA A 449 -24.14 8.19 -10.13
CA ALA A 449 -23.90 9.36 -9.32
C ALA A 449 -25.21 9.79 -8.64
N ALA A 450 -25.41 9.34 -7.40
CA ALA A 450 -26.71 9.35 -6.73
C ALA A 450 -26.66 9.92 -5.32
N SER A 451 -27.70 10.66 -4.94
CA SER A 451 -27.96 11.02 -3.55
C SER A 451 -29.15 10.24 -3.00
N PHE A 452 -29.14 9.89 -1.71
CA PHE A 452 -30.20 9.11 -1.06
C PHE A 452 -30.96 9.91 0.02
N GLY A 453 -30.69 11.22 0.14
CA GLY A 453 -31.38 12.13 1.06
C GLY A 453 -31.53 13.54 0.49
N ALA A 454 -31.22 14.57 1.27
CA ALA A 454 -31.46 15.97 0.86
C ALA A 454 -30.45 16.50 -0.18
N GLY A 455 -29.30 15.84 -0.32
CA GLY A 455 -28.27 16.19 -1.30
C GLY A 455 -28.75 16.02 -2.74
N GLN A 456 -28.10 16.71 -3.68
CA GLN A 456 -28.36 16.58 -5.13
C GLN A 456 -27.63 15.37 -5.73
N GLY A 457 -28.23 14.78 -6.77
CA GLY A 457 -27.58 13.78 -7.61
C GLY A 457 -26.42 14.39 -8.41
N GLY A 458 -25.43 13.56 -8.73
CA GLY A 458 -24.17 14.03 -9.33
C GLY A 458 -24.22 14.20 -10.85
N HIS A 459 -23.17 14.80 -11.42
CA HIS A 459 -23.00 14.92 -12.87
C HIS A 459 -22.16 13.78 -13.43
N ILE A 460 -22.65 13.13 -14.50
CA ILE A 460 -21.91 12.11 -15.24
C ILE A 460 -21.58 12.66 -16.63
N THR A 461 -20.30 12.75 -16.96
CA THR A 461 -19.81 13.04 -18.31
C THR A 461 -19.05 11.84 -18.87
N LEU A 462 -19.50 11.33 -20.02
CA LEU A 462 -18.89 10.21 -20.72
C LEU A 462 -18.48 10.66 -22.12
N LYS A 463 -17.18 10.63 -22.42
CA LYS A 463 -16.64 10.90 -23.76
C LYS A 463 -15.97 9.64 -24.29
N VAL A 464 -16.65 8.96 -25.21
CA VAL A 464 -16.21 7.68 -25.76
C VAL A 464 -15.95 7.81 -27.26
N ASN A 465 -14.72 7.57 -27.70
CA ASN A 465 -14.36 7.75 -29.12
C ASN A 465 -14.97 6.69 -30.06
N GLY A 466 -15.53 5.61 -29.50
CA GLY A 466 -16.06 4.46 -30.23
C GLY A 466 -17.43 4.04 -29.72
N LEU A 467 -17.55 2.77 -29.35
CA LEU A 467 -18.80 2.13 -28.94
C LEU A 467 -19.05 2.28 -27.43
N VAL A 468 -20.29 2.64 -27.11
CA VAL A 468 -20.89 2.51 -25.78
C VAL A 468 -21.93 1.40 -25.86
N SER A 469 -21.74 0.34 -25.08
CA SER A 469 -22.64 -0.82 -25.02
C SER A 469 -23.17 -1.03 -23.61
N LEU A 470 -24.48 -1.09 -23.45
CA LEU A 470 -25.17 -1.49 -22.22
C LEU A 470 -26.02 -2.72 -22.53
N SER A 471 -25.82 -3.82 -21.80
CA SER A 471 -26.57 -5.04 -22.09
C SER A 471 -26.76 -5.95 -20.88
N GLY A 472 -27.94 -6.52 -20.72
CA GLY A 472 -28.22 -7.55 -19.73
C GLY A 472 -28.54 -6.98 -18.36
N GLU A 473 -28.99 -7.89 -17.50
CA GLU A 473 -29.45 -7.62 -16.14
C GLU A 473 -28.59 -8.40 -15.12
N SER A 474 -28.60 -7.95 -13.87
CA SER A 474 -28.10 -8.70 -12.72
C SER A 474 -29.06 -9.84 -12.35
N SER A 475 -28.69 -10.71 -11.39
CA SER A 475 -29.60 -11.72 -10.84
C SER A 475 -30.83 -11.12 -10.15
N LEU A 476 -30.72 -9.89 -9.67
CA LEU A 476 -31.83 -9.10 -9.13
C LEU A 476 -32.66 -8.40 -10.22
N ARG A 477 -32.43 -8.72 -11.51
CA ARG A 477 -33.10 -8.14 -12.67
C ARG A 477 -32.89 -6.62 -12.78
N GLN A 478 -31.78 -6.13 -12.24
CA GLN A 478 -31.38 -4.74 -12.43
C GLN A 478 -30.60 -4.65 -13.74
N GLY A 479 -31.10 -3.85 -14.67
CA GLY A 479 -30.41 -3.60 -15.93
C GLY A 479 -29.06 -2.93 -15.75
N SER A 480 -28.15 -3.14 -16.69
CA SER A 480 -26.93 -2.33 -16.76
C SER A 480 -27.25 -0.85 -16.89
N LEU A 481 -26.67 -0.01 -16.04
CA LEU A 481 -27.17 1.34 -15.75
C LEU A 481 -26.08 2.42 -15.88
N ILE A 482 -26.41 3.52 -16.55
CA ILE A 482 -25.79 4.83 -16.34
C ILE A 482 -26.84 5.74 -15.69
N GLY A 483 -26.65 6.08 -14.42
CA GLY A 483 -27.68 6.70 -13.59
C GLY A 483 -27.22 7.95 -12.86
N ALA A 484 -28.00 9.03 -12.90
CA ALA A 484 -27.76 10.24 -12.12
C ALA A 484 -29.03 10.64 -11.36
N SER A 485 -29.16 10.17 -10.11
CA SER A 485 -30.44 10.19 -9.38
C SER A 485 -30.39 10.97 -8.06
N ALA A 486 -31.56 11.44 -7.63
CA ALA A 486 -31.84 11.78 -6.24
C ALA A 486 -32.94 10.86 -5.72
N GLU A 487 -32.58 9.96 -4.81
CA GLU A 487 -33.43 8.86 -4.34
C GLU A 487 -34.08 9.14 -2.98
N GLY A 488 -33.77 10.28 -2.36
CA GLY A 488 -34.41 10.71 -1.13
C GLY A 488 -35.94 10.84 -1.29
N GLN A 489 -36.69 10.24 -0.37
CA GLN A 489 -38.17 10.33 -0.33
C GLN A 489 -38.65 11.32 0.75
N ILE A 490 -37.84 12.33 1.05
CA ILE A 490 -38.07 13.36 2.05
C ILE A 490 -38.58 14.67 1.40
N GLU A 491 -39.20 15.55 2.20
CA GLU A 491 -39.81 16.80 1.69
C GLU A 491 -38.80 17.72 0.98
N ASN A 492 -37.55 17.69 1.42
CA ASN A 492 -36.43 18.45 0.89
C ASN A 492 -35.45 17.61 0.06
N ALA A 493 -35.90 16.50 -0.54
CA ALA A 493 -35.02 15.69 -1.39
C ALA A 493 -34.44 16.54 -2.53
N GLY A 494 -33.16 16.30 -2.83
CA GLY A 494 -32.44 17.04 -3.86
C GLY A 494 -32.96 16.76 -5.28
N ASN A 495 -32.43 17.52 -6.23
CA ASN A 495 -32.67 17.28 -7.64
C ASN A 495 -31.81 16.12 -8.16
N GLY A 496 -32.35 15.36 -9.10
CA GLY A 496 -31.60 14.41 -9.91
C GLY A 496 -30.50 15.09 -10.72
N GLY A 497 -29.50 14.29 -11.10
CA GLY A 497 -28.28 14.80 -11.71
C GLY A 497 -28.39 15.05 -13.21
N THR A 498 -27.25 15.26 -13.85
CA THR A 498 -27.19 15.40 -15.31
C THR A 498 -26.25 14.37 -15.91
N ILE A 499 -26.67 13.74 -17.00
CA ILE A 499 -25.84 12.84 -17.80
C ILE A 499 -25.52 13.49 -19.14
N VAL A 500 -24.26 13.50 -19.52
CA VAL A 500 -23.78 13.88 -20.85
C VAL A 500 -23.00 12.71 -21.43
N LEU A 501 -23.48 12.18 -22.56
CA LEU A 501 -22.85 11.06 -23.28
C LEU A 501 -22.50 11.50 -24.70
N GLU A 502 -21.21 11.49 -25.02
CA GLU A 502 -20.71 11.66 -26.38
C GLU A 502 -20.07 10.34 -26.86
N ALA A 503 -20.56 9.81 -27.98
CA ALA A 503 -20.06 8.55 -28.57
C ALA A 503 -20.10 8.52 -30.10
N LYS A 504 -19.43 7.56 -30.72
CA LYS A 504 -19.69 7.23 -32.14
C LYS A 504 -20.89 6.32 -32.29
N GLN A 505 -20.99 5.30 -31.45
CA GLN A 505 -22.07 4.33 -31.49
C GLN A 505 -22.61 4.08 -30.09
N LEU A 506 -23.93 3.96 -29.97
CA LEU A 506 -24.62 3.57 -28.75
C LEU A 506 -25.48 2.33 -29.01
N LEU A 507 -25.21 1.26 -28.27
CA LEU A 507 -25.98 0.03 -28.25
C LEU A 507 -26.54 -0.19 -26.85
N SER A 508 -27.87 -0.17 -26.70
CA SER A 508 -28.54 -0.49 -25.43
C SER A 508 -29.48 -1.67 -25.64
N THR A 509 -29.12 -2.84 -25.14
CA THR A 509 -29.92 -4.06 -25.30
C THR A 509 -30.30 -4.70 -23.97
N ASP A 510 -31.29 -5.58 -23.98
CA ASP A 510 -31.54 -6.56 -22.90
C ASP A 510 -31.56 -5.93 -21.49
N GLY A 511 -32.28 -4.81 -21.32
CA GLY A 511 -32.43 -4.14 -20.03
C GLY A 511 -31.45 -2.97 -19.76
N GLY A 512 -30.54 -2.65 -20.68
CA GLY A 512 -29.64 -1.50 -20.56
C GLY A 512 -30.37 -0.15 -20.44
N GLN A 513 -29.91 0.71 -19.53
CA GLN A 513 -30.58 1.95 -19.13
C GLN A 513 -29.63 3.15 -19.00
N ILE A 514 -30.09 4.32 -19.44
CA ILE A 514 -29.47 5.63 -19.18
C ILE A 514 -30.55 6.54 -18.63
N THR A 515 -30.43 6.97 -17.37
CA THR A 515 -31.53 7.67 -16.68
C THR A 515 -31.02 8.77 -15.74
N ALA A 516 -31.70 9.90 -15.76
CA ALA A 516 -31.66 10.88 -14.68
C ALA A 516 -33.05 10.89 -14.05
N SER A 517 -33.12 10.73 -12.73
CA SER A 517 -34.40 10.57 -12.03
C SER A 517 -34.39 11.18 -10.64
N THR A 518 -35.60 11.38 -10.12
CA THR A 518 -35.84 11.65 -8.71
C THR A 518 -36.93 10.70 -8.19
N PHE A 519 -36.85 10.32 -6.92
CA PHE A 519 -37.92 9.59 -6.22
C PHE A 519 -38.63 10.47 -5.18
N GLY A 520 -38.15 11.70 -4.99
CA GLY A 520 -38.74 12.71 -4.11
C GLY A 520 -39.37 13.87 -4.89
N PRO A 521 -39.64 15.00 -4.22
CA PRO A 521 -40.24 16.18 -4.86
C PRO A 521 -39.28 17.00 -5.74
N GLY A 522 -37.98 16.71 -5.74
CA GLY A 522 -36.98 17.41 -6.58
C GLY A 522 -37.19 17.19 -8.08
N ASP A 523 -36.49 17.97 -8.91
CA ASP A 523 -36.52 17.81 -10.37
C ASP A 523 -35.68 16.59 -10.80
N ALA A 524 -36.17 15.78 -11.75
CA ALA A 524 -35.55 14.51 -12.17
C ALA A 524 -34.18 14.65 -12.88
N GLY A 525 -33.71 15.86 -13.17
CA GLY A 525 -32.44 16.07 -13.87
C GLY A 525 -32.54 15.98 -15.39
N LYS A 526 -31.40 15.81 -16.08
CA LYS A 526 -31.32 15.85 -17.56
C LYS A 526 -30.40 14.80 -18.15
N VAL A 527 -30.74 14.30 -19.32
CA VAL A 527 -29.91 13.38 -20.11
C VAL A 527 -29.64 13.98 -21.49
N PHE A 528 -28.38 14.17 -21.84
CA PHE A 528 -27.91 14.65 -23.14
C PHE A 528 -27.08 13.56 -23.82
N ILE A 529 -27.55 13.08 -24.97
CA ILE A 529 -26.88 12.04 -25.75
C ILE A 529 -26.53 12.61 -27.13
N LYS A 530 -25.25 12.54 -27.49
CA LYS A 530 -24.73 12.92 -28.79
C LYS A 530 -23.97 11.75 -29.39
N VAL A 531 -24.53 11.18 -30.45
CA VAL A 531 -23.97 10.00 -31.13
C VAL A 531 -23.74 10.32 -32.60
N ALA A 532 -22.53 10.05 -33.10
CA ALA A 532 -22.14 10.43 -34.45
C ALA A 532 -22.67 9.49 -35.55
N ASP A 533 -22.64 8.17 -35.32
CA ASP A 533 -22.88 7.17 -36.36
C ASP A 533 -24.23 6.47 -36.20
N SER A 534 -24.48 5.79 -35.07
CA SER A 534 -25.71 5.00 -34.89
C SER A 534 -26.14 4.81 -33.45
N ILE A 535 -27.44 4.85 -33.20
CA ILE A 535 -28.08 4.45 -31.95
C ILE A 535 -28.95 3.22 -32.22
N SER A 536 -28.74 2.14 -31.46
CA SER A 536 -29.59 0.95 -31.49
C SER A 536 -30.06 0.62 -30.07
N ILE A 537 -31.38 0.58 -29.88
CA ILE A 537 -32.01 0.26 -28.60
C ILE A 537 -32.97 -0.90 -28.84
N SER A 538 -32.79 -2.01 -28.12
CA SER A 538 -33.66 -3.18 -28.24
C SER A 538 -33.80 -3.88 -26.89
N GLY A 539 -34.99 -3.86 -26.30
CA GLY A 539 -35.27 -4.60 -25.08
C GLY A 539 -35.76 -6.02 -25.36
N THR A 540 -35.54 -6.92 -24.41
CA THR A 540 -36.37 -8.10 -24.23
C THR A 540 -37.14 -7.94 -22.93
N ASP A 541 -38.46 -8.00 -22.99
CA ASP A 541 -39.27 -8.04 -21.78
C ASP A 541 -39.04 -9.38 -21.05
N SER A 542 -38.29 -9.33 -19.95
CA SER A 542 -38.11 -10.48 -19.05
C SER A 542 -39.31 -10.66 -18.11
N ARG A 543 -40.25 -9.70 -18.05
CA ARG A 543 -41.51 -9.80 -17.32
C ARG A 543 -42.54 -10.47 -18.21
N LYS A 544 -42.59 -11.80 -18.16
CA LYS A 544 -43.78 -12.53 -18.62
C LYS A 544 -45.00 -12.41 -17.69
N ASP A 545 -44.92 -11.59 -16.65
CA ASP A 545 -45.99 -11.46 -15.64
C ASP A 545 -46.47 -10.01 -15.51
N ASN A 546 -47.69 -9.80 -16.02
CA ASN A 546 -48.68 -8.74 -15.79
C ASN A 546 -48.68 -7.50 -16.70
N ASP A 547 -49.69 -7.52 -17.58
CA ASP A 547 -50.34 -6.44 -18.30
C ASP A 547 -50.31 -5.06 -17.60
N GLY A 548 -49.91 -4.02 -18.35
CA GLY A 548 -50.31 -2.65 -18.06
C GLY A 548 -49.42 -1.54 -18.61
N GLY A 549 -49.65 -1.18 -19.89
CA GLY A 549 -49.80 0.22 -20.35
C GLY A 549 -48.58 1.12 -20.41
#